data_AF-A0AAV8YU67-F1
#
_entry.id   AF-A0AAV8YU67-F1
#
_cell.length_a   1.000
_cell.length_b   1.000
_cell.length_c   1.000
_cell.angle_alpha   90.00
_cell.angle_beta   90.00
_cell.angle_gamma   90.00
#
_symmetry.space_group_name_H-M   'P 1'
#
loop_
_entity.id
_entity.type
_entity.pdbx_description
1 polymer ?
#
loop_
_entity_poly.entity_id
_entity_poly.type
_entity_poly.pdbx_seq_one_letter_code
_entity_poly.pdbx_strand_id
1 'polypeptide(L)'
;MFLTDVNECSRGTHKCNPTQICKNGQGYYTCECPPGHHLSRITETCEDMDECKFFRPCGNNAECINSKGSYRCECKDGFRKQSNFCDDIDECSETSGLCEHNCVNTWGSFRCSCKPGFTLNYDNRTCTDVDECERFKDRRICIGACKNVPGSYVCECPKGYKLGSDGRVCKDIDECESNPCGPDSVCLNTRGGFKCYTVKCPKNYIKEAGHKARCKRLQSACDLRDYDCLLKPEQYTYQYMTFVSNLPLPNGHLQLFQIKGPQWIAAKAEFEMKLLEAQCPQGVEKVNEHFFQKINNNFNSMQLFPGETYPGSAGNQAPNRDEALPRKRHHRRRYRLYCHRCI
;
A
#
# COMPACT_ATOMS: atom_id res chain seq x y z
N MET A 1 -97.39 7.09 -53.40
CA MET A 1 -97.07 8.20 -52.48
C MET A 1 -95.75 7.82 -51.82
N PHE A 2 -94.64 8.47 -52.20
CA PHE A 2 -93.36 8.22 -51.57
C PHE A 2 -93.33 9.01 -50.27
N LEU A 3 -93.31 8.32 -49.12
CA LEU A 3 -93.06 8.96 -47.84
C LEU A 3 -91.57 9.33 -47.83
N THR A 4 -91.29 10.59 -48.09
CA THR A 4 -89.94 11.13 -47.94
C THR A 4 -89.68 11.38 -46.47
N ASP A 5 -88.55 10.86 -46.00
CA ASP A 5 -88.03 11.14 -44.67
C ASP A 5 -87.94 12.65 -44.41
N VAL A 6 -88.34 13.08 -43.22
CA VAL A 6 -88.27 14.47 -42.80
C VAL A 6 -86.98 14.63 -42.02
N ASN A 7 -85.99 15.34 -42.55
CA ASN A 7 -84.76 15.56 -41.82
C ASN A 7 -84.96 16.58 -40.68
N GLU A 8 -85.22 16.10 -39.45
CA GLU A 8 -85.48 16.97 -38.31
C GLU A 8 -84.25 17.77 -37.87
N CYS A 9 -83.05 17.26 -38.12
CA CYS A 9 -81.79 17.95 -37.84
C CYS A 9 -81.61 19.18 -38.75
N SER A 10 -81.89 19.05 -40.05
CA SER A 10 -81.81 20.18 -41.00
C SER A 10 -82.94 21.18 -40.83
N ARG A 11 -84.10 20.74 -40.34
CA ARG A 11 -85.27 21.59 -40.10
C ARG A 11 -85.28 22.25 -38.73
N GLY A 12 -84.35 21.88 -37.83
CA GLY A 12 -84.28 22.40 -36.46
C GLY A 12 -85.46 22.00 -35.57
N THR A 13 -86.18 20.93 -35.92
CA THR A 13 -87.36 20.43 -35.18
C THR A 13 -87.03 19.36 -34.15
N HIS A 14 -85.74 19.02 -34.00
CA HIS A 14 -85.25 18.06 -33.01
C HIS A 14 -85.25 18.64 -31.59
N LYS A 15 -85.30 17.75 -30.58
CA LYS A 15 -85.26 18.13 -29.15
C LYS A 15 -83.91 17.81 -28.47
N CYS A 16 -82.85 17.60 -29.25
CA CYS A 16 -81.52 17.35 -28.70
C CYS A 16 -81.03 18.51 -27.83
N ASN A 17 -80.36 18.19 -26.72
CA ASN A 17 -79.66 19.18 -25.90
C ASN A 17 -78.62 19.92 -26.77
N PRO A 18 -78.34 21.23 -26.55
CA PRO A 18 -77.33 21.97 -27.33
C PRO A 18 -75.93 21.35 -27.35
N THR A 19 -75.60 20.50 -26.36
CA THR A 19 -74.32 19.79 -26.27
C THR A 19 -74.29 18.45 -27.04
N GLN A 20 -75.43 18.01 -27.60
CA GLN A 20 -75.58 16.77 -28.35
C GLN A 20 -75.61 17.02 -29.87
N ILE A 21 -75.17 16.03 -30.63
CA ILE A 21 -75.22 16.00 -32.09
C ILE A 21 -76.51 15.29 -32.53
N CYS A 22 -77.32 15.96 -33.34
CA CYS A 22 -78.49 15.37 -33.99
C CYS A 22 -78.05 14.54 -35.19
N LYS A 23 -78.46 13.26 -35.23
CA LYS A 23 -78.30 12.38 -36.38
C LYS A 23 -79.67 11.99 -36.92
N ASN A 24 -79.89 12.25 -38.20
CA ASN A 24 -81.14 11.91 -38.87
C ASN A 24 -81.09 10.47 -39.40
N GLY A 25 -82.14 9.70 -39.15
CA GLY A 25 -82.36 8.36 -39.66
C GLY A 25 -83.67 8.28 -40.43
N GLN A 26 -83.91 7.18 -41.13
CA GLN A 26 -85.13 7.04 -41.93
C GLN A 26 -86.37 6.86 -41.01
N GLY A 27 -87.17 7.92 -40.87
CA GLY A 27 -88.36 7.98 -40.03
C GLY A 27 -88.10 8.27 -38.55
N TYR A 28 -86.87 8.66 -38.18
CA TYR A 28 -86.50 8.97 -36.80
C TYR A 28 -85.25 9.86 -36.74
N TYR A 29 -84.99 10.49 -35.60
CA TYR A 29 -83.71 11.13 -35.30
C TYR A 29 -83.14 10.62 -33.97
N THR A 30 -81.82 10.63 -33.83
CA THR A 30 -81.11 10.34 -32.56
C THR A 30 -80.30 11.54 -32.11
N CYS A 31 -80.18 11.69 -30.79
CA CYS A 31 -79.32 12.69 -30.16
C CYS A 31 -78.17 11.94 -29.48
N GLU A 32 -76.96 12.12 -29.98
CA GLU A 32 -75.78 11.43 -29.50
C GLU A 32 -74.74 12.44 -29.01
N CYS A 33 -73.96 12.07 -28.00
CA CYS A 33 -72.85 12.92 -27.62
C CYS A 33 -71.76 12.93 -28.69
N PRO A 34 -71.00 14.04 -28.81
CA PRO A 34 -69.80 14.07 -29.63
C PRO A 34 -68.84 12.92 -29.26
N PRO A 35 -67.99 12.46 -30.20
CA PRO A 35 -66.94 11.49 -29.89
C PRO A 35 -66.11 11.93 -28.66
N GLY A 36 -65.73 10.97 -27.82
CA GLY A 36 -65.00 11.25 -26.57
C GLY A 36 -65.82 11.86 -25.44
N HIS A 37 -67.15 11.96 -25.57
CA HIS A 37 -68.04 12.47 -24.53
C HIS A 37 -69.08 11.43 -24.11
N HIS A 38 -69.54 11.53 -22.87
CA HIS A 38 -70.59 10.69 -22.31
C HIS A 38 -71.76 11.55 -21.82
N LEU A 39 -72.97 10.98 -21.83
CA LEU A 39 -74.17 11.68 -21.37
C LEU A 39 -74.23 11.65 -19.84
N SER A 40 -74.22 12.83 -19.22
CA SER A 40 -74.36 12.96 -17.77
C SER A 40 -75.79 12.68 -17.33
N ARG A 41 -75.95 11.78 -16.36
CA ARG A 41 -77.27 11.38 -15.84
C ARG A 41 -77.94 12.46 -14.98
N ILE A 42 -77.19 13.49 -14.59
CA ILE A 42 -77.66 14.55 -13.69
C ILE A 42 -78.04 15.79 -14.49
N THR A 43 -77.15 16.22 -15.39
CA THR A 43 -77.30 17.47 -16.14
C THR A 43 -77.92 17.27 -17.52
N GLU A 44 -78.06 16.01 -17.99
CA GLU A 44 -78.49 15.66 -19.35
C GLU A 44 -77.65 16.33 -20.46
N THR A 45 -76.43 16.76 -20.13
CA THR A 45 -75.46 17.34 -21.05
C THR A 45 -74.33 16.36 -21.36
N CYS A 46 -73.67 16.55 -22.50
CA CYS A 46 -72.48 15.79 -22.85
C CYS A 46 -71.27 16.31 -22.09
N GLU A 47 -70.72 15.45 -21.23
CA GLU A 47 -69.49 15.71 -20.47
C GLU A 47 -68.33 14.94 -21.08
N ASP A 48 -67.16 15.55 -21.07
CA ASP A 48 -65.91 14.95 -21.52
C ASP A 48 -65.64 13.62 -20.79
N MET A 49 -65.24 12.61 -21.53
CA MET A 49 -64.86 11.32 -20.96
C MET A 49 -63.39 11.36 -20.55
N ASP A 50 -63.10 11.29 -19.25
CA ASP A 50 -61.71 11.28 -18.77
C ASP A 50 -61.05 9.92 -19.05
N GLU A 51 -60.50 9.73 -20.25
CA GLU A 51 -59.95 8.43 -20.67
C GLU A 51 -58.77 8.00 -19.79
N CYS A 52 -58.06 8.96 -19.18
CA CYS A 52 -56.96 8.70 -18.28
C CYS A 52 -57.39 8.01 -16.98
N LYS A 53 -58.59 8.33 -16.48
CA LYS A 53 -59.16 7.63 -15.31
C LYS A 53 -59.75 6.27 -15.66
N PHE A 54 -60.40 6.15 -16.82
CA PHE A 54 -61.18 4.96 -17.14
C PHE A 54 -60.41 3.86 -17.86
N PHE A 55 -59.47 4.20 -18.75
CA PHE A 55 -58.84 3.22 -19.65
C PHE A 55 -57.33 3.08 -19.48
N ARG A 56 -56.68 4.00 -18.77
CA ARG A 56 -55.20 4.10 -18.68
C ARG A 56 -54.55 3.86 -20.06
N PRO A 57 -54.91 4.67 -21.08
CA PRO A 57 -54.66 4.33 -22.47
C PRO A 57 -53.19 4.50 -22.91
N CYS A 58 -52.36 5.14 -22.08
CA CYS A 58 -50.96 5.41 -22.40
C CYS A 58 -50.04 4.23 -22.06
N GLY A 59 -49.01 4.02 -22.89
CA GLY A 59 -47.99 3.01 -22.67
C GLY A 59 -47.09 3.29 -21.46
N ASN A 60 -46.15 2.37 -21.19
CA ASN A 60 -45.19 2.54 -20.09
C ASN A 60 -44.38 3.84 -20.25
N ASN A 61 -44.07 4.47 -19.11
CA ASN A 61 -43.30 5.72 -19.02
C ASN A 61 -43.90 6.93 -19.74
N ALA A 62 -45.22 6.88 -20.02
CA ALA A 62 -45.99 8.02 -20.46
C ALA A 62 -46.95 8.51 -19.36
N GLU A 63 -47.19 9.81 -19.33
CA GLU A 63 -48.24 10.47 -18.58
C GLU A 63 -49.46 10.72 -19.49
N CYS A 64 -50.64 10.37 -18.99
CA CYS A 64 -51.89 10.59 -19.70
C CYS A 64 -52.47 11.95 -19.33
N ILE A 65 -52.75 12.77 -20.33
CA ILE A 65 -53.36 14.09 -20.17
C ILE A 65 -54.71 14.09 -20.86
N ASN A 66 -55.77 14.25 -20.06
CA ASN A 66 -57.13 14.35 -20.55
C ASN A 66 -57.34 15.70 -21.27
N SER A 67 -58.09 15.69 -22.36
CA SER A 67 -58.45 16.89 -23.12
C SER A 67 -59.89 16.78 -23.62
N LYS A 68 -60.52 17.91 -23.96
CA LYS A 68 -61.93 17.86 -24.38
C LYS A 68 -62.10 17.03 -25.66
N GLY A 69 -62.80 15.90 -25.56
CA GLY A 69 -63.12 14.97 -26.65
C GLY A 69 -62.00 14.02 -27.04
N SER A 70 -60.88 13.98 -26.30
CA SER A 70 -59.73 13.10 -26.57
C SER A 70 -58.76 13.09 -25.39
N TYR A 71 -57.76 12.22 -25.42
CA TYR A 71 -56.59 12.31 -24.55
C TYR A 71 -55.31 12.45 -25.38
N ARG A 72 -54.20 12.77 -24.71
CA ARG A 72 -52.86 12.61 -25.28
C ARG A 72 -51.91 12.00 -24.26
N CYS A 73 -50.89 11.32 -24.77
CA CYS A 73 -49.82 10.73 -23.97
C CYS A 73 -48.52 11.50 -24.19
N GLU A 74 -47.92 11.99 -23.11
CA GLU A 74 -46.62 12.65 -23.11
C GLU A 74 -45.61 11.77 -22.37
N CYS A 75 -44.39 11.65 -22.88
CA CYS A 75 -43.37 10.85 -22.21
C CYS A 75 -42.91 11.54 -20.93
N LYS A 76 -42.67 10.76 -19.87
CA LYS A 76 -42.08 11.26 -18.63
C LYS A 76 -40.66 11.77 -18.87
N ASP A 77 -40.15 12.59 -17.96
CA ASP A 77 -38.75 13.04 -17.98
C ASP A 77 -37.79 11.85 -18.07
N GLY A 78 -36.75 11.98 -18.90
CA GLY A 78 -35.80 10.91 -19.22
C GLY A 78 -36.25 9.98 -20.36
N PHE A 79 -37.42 10.21 -20.96
CA PHE A 79 -37.92 9.38 -22.07
C PHE A 79 -38.25 10.20 -23.32
N ARG A 80 -37.96 9.62 -24.48
CA ARG A 80 -38.23 10.18 -25.81
C ARG A 80 -39.40 9.43 -26.44
N LYS A 81 -40.32 10.18 -27.05
CA LYS A 81 -41.40 9.58 -27.84
C LYS A 81 -40.84 8.96 -29.11
N GLN A 82 -40.97 7.64 -29.23
CA GLN A 82 -40.62 6.89 -30.43
C GLN A 82 -41.85 6.08 -30.88
N SER A 83 -42.50 6.55 -31.96
CA SER A 83 -43.79 6.04 -32.42
C SER A 83 -44.88 6.12 -31.34
N ASN A 84 -45.33 4.97 -30.79
CA ASN A 84 -46.37 4.86 -29.77
C ASN A 84 -45.81 4.57 -28.37
N PHE A 85 -44.48 4.52 -28.20
CA PHE A 85 -43.83 4.19 -26.94
C PHE A 85 -42.88 5.30 -26.51
N CYS A 86 -42.56 5.29 -25.21
CA CYS A 86 -41.59 6.18 -24.59
C CYS A 86 -40.32 5.38 -24.31
N ASP A 87 -39.34 5.54 -25.19
CA ASP A 87 -38.05 4.88 -25.08
C ASP A 87 -37.13 5.72 -24.21
N ASP A 88 -36.29 5.01 -23.44
CA ASP A 88 -35.30 5.62 -22.56
C ASP A 88 -34.31 6.49 -23.35
N ILE A 89 -33.98 7.67 -22.84
CA ILE A 89 -32.94 8.52 -23.41
C ILE A 89 -31.61 8.06 -22.84
N ASP A 90 -30.69 7.62 -23.69
CA ASP A 90 -29.32 7.32 -23.24
C ASP A 90 -28.54 8.63 -23.09
N GLU A 91 -28.64 9.27 -21.92
CA GLU A 91 -27.97 10.56 -21.73
C GLU A 91 -26.46 10.43 -21.85
N CYS A 92 -25.88 9.28 -21.46
CA CYS A 92 -24.45 9.01 -21.56
C CYS A 92 -23.93 9.02 -23.01
N SER A 93 -24.74 8.55 -23.95
CA SER A 93 -24.40 8.57 -25.38
C SER A 93 -24.75 9.91 -26.05
N GLU A 94 -25.80 10.58 -25.59
CA GLU A 94 -26.34 11.78 -26.25
C GLU A 94 -25.71 13.10 -25.73
N THR A 95 -25.18 13.14 -24.50
CA THR A 95 -24.60 14.36 -23.90
C THR A 95 -23.14 14.15 -23.45
N SER A 96 -22.21 14.81 -24.14
CA SER A 96 -20.80 14.82 -23.76
C SER A 96 -20.56 15.62 -22.48
N GLY A 97 -19.74 15.10 -21.56
CA GLY A 97 -19.33 15.81 -20.35
C GLY A 97 -20.32 15.77 -19.19
N LEU A 98 -21.32 14.88 -19.22
CA LEU A 98 -22.26 14.68 -18.11
C LEU A 98 -21.59 14.23 -16.81
N CYS A 99 -20.62 13.32 -16.92
CA CYS A 99 -19.88 12.74 -15.81
C CYS A 99 -18.38 12.99 -16.05
N GLU A 100 -17.63 13.27 -14.98
CA GLU A 100 -16.18 13.47 -15.07
C GLU A 100 -15.43 12.19 -15.44
N HIS A 101 -15.89 11.04 -14.95
CA HIS A 101 -15.24 9.74 -15.15
C HIS A 101 -16.08 8.75 -15.96
N ASN A 102 -16.96 8.00 -15.31
CA ASN A 102 -17.77 6.96 -15.96
C ASN A 102 -19.24 7.36 -15.88
N CYS A 103 -19.94 7.24 -17.00
CA CYS A 103 -21.39 7.41 -17.08
C CYS A 103 -22.05 6.04 -17.29
N VAL A 104 -23.13 5.77 -16.56
CA VAL A 104 -23.94 4.56 -16.73
C VAL A 104 -25.38 4.99 -16.96
N ASN A 105 -25.90 4.69 -18.15
CA ASN A 105 -27.30 4.93 -18.46
C ASN A 105 -28.19 4.02 -17.60
N THR A 106 -29.30 4.55 -17.12
CA THR A 106 -30.28 3.83 -16.29
C THR A 106 -31.69 4.12 -16.80
N TRP A 107 -32.66 3.30 -16.45
CA TRP A 107 -34.02 3.56 -16.91
C TRP A 107 -34.58 4.88 -16.34
N GLY A 108 -34.84 5.84 -17.21
CA GLY A 108 -35.36 7.18 -16.96
C GLY A 108 -34.32 8.19 -16.45
N SER A 109 -33.03 7.85 -16.43
CA SER A 109 -31.97 8.73 -15.94
C SER A 109 -30.57 8.17 -16.22
N PHE A 110 -29.54 8.78 -15.66
CA PHE A 110 -28.18 8.24 -15.66
C PHE A 110 -27.56 8.34 -14.26
N ARG A 111 -26.46 7.62 -14.06
CA ARG A 111 -25.62 7.77 -12.87
C ARG A 111 -24.15 7.88 -13.24
N CYS A 112 -23.46 8.79 -12.57
CA CYS A 112 -22.01 8.88 -12.67
C CYS A 112 -21.32 8.01 -11.64
N SER A 113 -20.12 7.55 -11.96
CA SER A 113 -19.24 6.87 -11.03
C SER A 113 -17.78 7.24 -11.28
N CYS A 114 -17.00 7.24 -10.21
CA CYS A 114 -15.60 7.62 -10.24
C CYS A 114 -14.69 6.41 -10.45
N LYS A 115 -13.52 6.65 -11.06
CA LYS A 115 -12.45 5.65 -11.13
C LYS A 115 -11.93 5.31 -9.72
N PRO A 116 -11.27 4.15 -9.52
CA PRO A 116 -10.63 3.83 -8.25
C PRO A 116 -9.68 4.95 -7.79
N GLY A 117 -9.65 5.22 -6.48
CA GLY A 117 -8.88 6.33 -5.90
C GLY A 117 -9.62 7.67 -5.90
N PHE A 118 -10.86 7.73 -6.39
CA PHE A 118 -11.67 8.96 -6.39
C PHE A 118 -13.03 8.73 -5.72
N THR A 119 -13.61 9.80 -5.18
CA THR A 119 -14.95 9.84 -4.59
C THR A 119 -15.88 10.74 -5.39
N LEU A 120 -17.13 10.30 -5.56
CA LEU A 120 -18.17 11.10 -6.22
C LEU A 120 -18.59 12.26 -5.32
N ASN A 121 -18.59 13.46 -5.87
CA ASN A 121 -19.01 14.67 -5.18
C ASN A 121 -20.53 14.74 -5.01
N TYR A 122 -20.98 15.70 -4.19
CA TYR A 122 -22.42 15.94 -3.91
C TYR A 122 -23.24 16.33 -5.14
N ASP A 123 -22.60 16.80 -6.21
CA ASP A 123 -23.25 17.09 -7.49
C ASP A 123 -23.58 15.81 -8.29
N ASN A 124 -23.16 14.64 -7.80
CA ASN A 124 -23.28 13.33 -8.43
C ASN A 124 -22.67 13.26 -9.85
N ARG A 125 -21.70 14.13 -10.17
CA ARG A 125 -21.11 14.23 -11.52
C ARG A 125 -19.59 14.35 -11.50
N THR A 126 -19.05 15.12 -10.57
CA THR A 126 -17.61 15.34 -10.45
C THR A 126 -16.98 14.39 -9.43
N CYS A 127 -15.68 14.17 -9.59
CA CYS A 127 -14.90 13.22 -8.83
C CYS A 127 -13.75 13.95 -8.14
N THR A 128 -13.66 13.78 -6.82
CA THR A 128 -12.52 14.28 -6.03
C THR A 128 -11.54 13.15 -5.78
N ASP A 129 -10.26 13.47 -5.91
CA ASP A 129 -9.19 12.57 -5.55
C ASP A 129 -9.24 12.24 -4.04
N VAL A 130 -9.04 10.96 -3.71
CA VAL A 130 -8.99 10.52 -2.31
C VAL A 130 -7.56 10.64 -1.84
N ASP A 131 -7.28 11.63 -1.00
CA ASP A 131 -5.96 11.72 -0.37
C ASP A 131 -5.75 10.57 0.63
N GLU A 132 -5.06 9.51 0.20
CA GLU A 132 -4.82 8.36 1.06
C GLU A 132 -3.84 8.67 2.20
N CYS A 133 -2.95 9.65 2.01
CA CYS A 133 -1.98 10.06 3.02
C CYS A 133 -2.66 10.69 4.24
N GLU A 134 -3.69 11.51 4.02
CA GLU A 134 -4.48 12.06 5.11
C GLU A 134 -5.57 11.10 5.59
N ARG A 135 -6.26 10.40 4.68
CA ARG A 135 -7.34 9.48 5.05
C ARG A 135 -6.86 8.30 5.90
N PHE A 136 -5.63 7.82 5.68
CA PHE A 136 -5.07 6.64 6.36
C PHE A 136 -3.83 6.97 7.20
N LYS A 137 -3.69 8.21 7.65
CA LYS A 137 -2.56 8.70 8.46
C LYS A 137 -2.22 7.80 9.65
N ASP A 138 -3.23 7.33 10.39
CA ASP A 138 -3.06 6.49 11.58
C ASP A 138 -2.62 5.05 11.29
N ARG A 139 -2.85 4.58 10.05
CA ARG A 139 -2.56 3.19 9.65
C ARG A 139 -1.12 2.99 9.17
N ARG A 140 -0.32 4.06 9.12
CA ARG A 140 1.07 4.05 8.62
C ARG A 140 1.22 3.29 7.29
N ILE A 141 0.48 3.73 6.27
CA ILE A 141 0.49 3.12 4.93
C ILE A 141 1.87 3.14 4.25
N CYS A 142 2.73 4.09 4.63
CA CYS A 142 4.13 4.18 4.23
C CYS A 142 5.03 4.13 5.47
N ILE A 143 6.19 3.46 5.35
CA ILE A 143 7.26 3.57 6.36
C ILE A 143 8.03 4.89 6.22
N GLY A 144 8.19 5.36 4.97
CA GLY A 144 8.77 6.65 4.63
C GLY A 144 7.73 7.77 4.62
N ALA A 145 7.98 8.80 3.79
CA ALA A 145 7.00 9.85 3.54
C ALA A 145 5.89 9.33 2.61
N CYS A 146 4.65 9.79 2.81
CA CYS A 146 3.55 9.55 1.89
C CYS A 146 3.32 10.80 1.04
N LYS A 147 3.12 10.62 -0.26
CA LYS A 147 2.77 11.69 -1.19
C LYS A 147 1.53 11.28 -1.98
N ASN A 148 0.49 12.09 -1.86
CA ASN A 148 -0.75 11.91 -2.60
C ASN A 148 -0.55 12.21 -4.10
N VAL A 149 -1.15 11.40 -4.98
CA VAL A 149 -1.14 11.60 -6.43
C VAL A 149 -2.53 11.32 -7.00
N PRO A 150 -2.95 11.89 -8.13
CA PRO A 150 -4.30 11.65 -8.64
C PRO A 150 -4.60 10.15 -8.85
N GLY A 151 -5.59 9.64 -8.12
CA GLY A 151 -6.08 8.26 -8.12
C GLY A 151 -5.27 7.28 -7.25
N SER A 152 -4.23 7.74 -6.54
CA SER A 152 -3.43 6.87 -5.67
C SER A 152 -2.46 7.64 -4.75
N TYR A 153 -1.50 6.93 -4.16
CA TYR A 153 -0.41 7.53 -3.42
C TYR A 153 0.91 6.84 -3.75
N VAL A 154 2.01 7.56 -3.51
CA VAL A 154 3.36 7.01 -3.60
C VAL A 154 4.09 7.19 -2.28
N CYS A 155 4.81 6.15 -1.86
CA CYS A 155 5.70 6.24 -0.72
C CYS A 155 7.10 6.68 -1.17
N GLU A 156 7.63 7.71 -0.54
CA GLU A 156 8.98 8.22 -0.78
C GLU A 156 9.90 7.83 0.37
N CYS A 157 11.05 7.23 0.03
CA CYS A 157 12.02 6.82 1.01
C CYS A 157 13.03 7.94 1.32
N PRO A 158 13.49 8.06 2.57
CA PRO A 158 14.57 8.99 2.89
C PRO A 158 15.86 8.59 2.16
N LYS A 159 16.79 9.54 2.03
CA LYS A 159 18.10 9.32 1.42
C LYS A 159 18.82 8.10 2.06
N GLY A 160 19.46 7.28 1.23
CA GLY A 160 20.12 6.04 1.65
C GLY A 160 19.19 4.82 1.71
N TYR A 161 17.92 4.98 1.33
CA TYR A 161 16.96 3.88 1.25
C TYR A 161 16.29 3.85 -0.13
N LYS A 162 15.94 2.64 -0.56
CA LYS A 162 15.17 2.38 -1.77
C LYS A 162 13.82 1.77 -1.43
N LEU A 163 12.84 2.00 -2.29
CA LEU A 163 11.52 1.43 -2.12
C LEU A 163 11.57 -0.09 -2.31
N GLY A 164 10.91 -0.82 -1.42
CA GLY A 164 10.75 -2.26 -1.47
C GLY A 164 9.85 -2.69 -2.63
N SER A 165 9.78 -4.01 -2.85
CA SER A 165 8.93 -4.61 -3.87
C SER A 165 7.43 -4.39 -3.62
N ASP A 166 7.06 -4.11 -2.38
CA ASP A 166 5.70 -3.82 -1.94
C ASP A 166 5.30 -2.34 -2.13
N GLY A 167 6.23 -1.48 -2.53
CA GLY A 167 5.97 -0.06 -2.73
C GLY A 167 5.75 0.74 -1.43
N ARG A 168 5.93 0.13 -0.25
CA ARG A 168 5.59 0.74 1.06
C ARG A 168 6.74 0.72 2.06
N VAL A 169 7.58 -0.29 2.00
CA VAL A 169 8.72 -0.45 2.92
C VAL A 169 9.98 0.15 2.31
N CYS A 170 10.72 0.90 3.11
CA CYS A 170 12.03 1.41 2.72
C CYS A 170 13.13 0.42 3.12
N LYS A 171 13.85 -0.09 2.14
CA LYS A 171 15.00 -0.98 2.32
C LYS A 171 16.28 -0.17 2.24
N ASP A 172 17.20 -0.46 3.14
CA ASP A 172 18.54 0.12 3.14
C ASP A 172 19.26 -0.17 1.82
N ILE A 173 20.00 0.81 1.30
CA ILE A 173 20.85 0.62 0.13
C ILE A 173 22.22 0.18 0.65
N ASP A 174 22.71 -0.97 0.20
CA ASP A 174 24.09 -1.36 0.53
C ASP A 174 25.06 -0.61 -0.38
N GLU A 175 25.54 0.55 0.08
CA GLU A 175 26.48 1.32 -0.74
C GLU A 175 27.83 0.61 -0.89
N CYS A 176 28.16 -0.35 -0.02
CA CYS A 176 29.42 -1.09 -0.10
C CYS A 176 29.52 -2.02 -1.30
N GLU A 177 28.41 -2.40 -1.93
CA GLU A 177 28.40 -3.14 -3.20
C GLU A 177 29.11 -2.37 -4.32
N SER A 178 29.07 -1.04 -4.28
CA SER A 178 29.72 -0.17 -5.28
C SER A 178 31.21 0.08 -5.03
N ASN A 179 31.80 -0.52 -3.99
CA ASN A 179 33.17 -0.24 -3.53
C ASN A 179 33.49 1.27 -3.38
N PRO A 180 32.70 2.03 -2.61
CA PRO A 180 32.82 3.49 -2.51
C PRO A 180 34.05 3.93 -1.69
N CYS A 181 34.64 3.00 -0.92
CA CYS A 181 35.81 3.26 -0.11
C CYS A 181 37.10 3.03 -0.90
N GLY A 182 38.15 3.81 -0.57
CA GLY A 182 39.48 3.63 -1.15
C GLY A 182 40.06 2.22 -0.96
N PRO A 183 41.13 1.86 -1.71
CA PRO A 183 41.65 0.50 -1.80
C PRO A 183 42.04 -0.10 -0.44
N ASP A 184 42.44 0.77 0.49
CA ASP A 184 42.94 0.43 1.82
C ASP A 184 41.93 0.49 2.96
N SER A 185 40.66 0.77 2.63
CA SER A 185 39.60 1.03 3.60
C SER A 185 38.54 -0.07 3.60
N VAL A 186 38.15 -0.48 4.80
CA VAL A 186 37.03 -1.41 5.00
C VAL A 186 35.73 -0.62 4.91
N CYS A 187 34.84 -1.02 4.00
CA CYS A 187 33.50 -0.45 3.92
C CYS A 187 32.60 -1.15 4.93
N LEU A 188 31.83 -0.37 5.68
CA LEU A 188 30.77 -0.83 6.54
C LEU A 188 29.46 -0.21 6.06
N ASN A 189 28.53 -1.04 5.61
CA ASN A 189 27.18 -0.59 5.31
C ASN A 189 26.47 -0.22 6.62
N THR A 190 25.80 0.91 6.65
CA THR A 190 25.09 1.43 7.81
C THR A 190 23.67 1.83 7.41
N ARG A 191 22.78 2.01 8.38
CA ARG A 191 21.39 2.32 8.05
C ARG A 191 21.28 3.73 7.43
N GLY A 192 20.98 3.81 6.14
CA GLY A 192 20.87 5.05 5.36
C GLY A 192 22.19 5.61 4.85
N GLY A 193 23.26 4.83 4.81
CA GLY A 193 24.57 5.28 4.34
C GLY A 193 25.69 4.29 4.63
N PHE A 194 26.93 4.68 4.39
CA PHE A 194 28.08 3.81 4.66
C PHE A 194 29.19 4.56 5.38
N LYS A 195 30.11 3.80 5.99
CA LYS A 195 31.32 4.34 6.60
C LYS A 195 32.55 3.58 6.13
N CYS A 196 33.62 4.32 5.87
CA CYS A 196 34.91 3.78 5.47
C CYS A 196 35.88 3.83 6.64
N TYR A 197 36.51 2.69 6.95
CA TYR A 197 37.51 2.60 8.01
C TYR A 197 38.87 2.22 7.48
N THR A 198 39.84 3.08 7.73
CA THR A 198 41.24 2.77 7.52
C THR A 198 41.78 2.07 8.76
N VAL A 199 42.23 0.83 8.60
CA VAL A 199 42.91 0.09 9.67
C VAL A 199 44.35 0.58 9.79
N LYS A 200 44.69 1.16 10.94
CA LYS A 200 46.07 1.47 11.33
C LYS A 200 46.65 0.28 12.12
N CYS A 201 47.66 -0.36 11.55
CA CYS A 201 48.32 -1.48 12.21
C CYS A 201 49.15 -1.01 13.42
N PRO A 202 49.21 -1.79 14.52
CA PRO A 202 50.08 -1.49 15.65
C PRO A 202 51.56 -1.48 15.25
N LYS A 203 52.41 -0.85 16.08
CA LYS A 203 53.88 -0.85 15.88
C LYS A 203 54.39 -2.29 15.69
N ASN A 204 55.26 -2.49 14.70
CA ASN A 204 55.83 -3.77 14.25
C ASN A 204 54.85 -4.74 13.55
N TYR A 205 53.69 -4.24 13.10
CA TYR A 205 52.75 -4.98 12.24
C TYR A 205 52.55 -4.22 10.92
N ILE A 206 52.40 -4.97 9.85
CA ILE A 206 52.06 -4.45 8.51
C ILE A 206 50.70 -4.97 8.06
N LYS A 207 50.02 -4.26 7.17
CA LYS A 207 48.80 -4.77 6.54
C LYS A 207 49.12 -6.00 5.72
N GLU A 208 48.28 -7.02 5.83
CA GLU A 208 48.42 -8.25 5.05
C GLU A 208 47.93 -8.02 3.62
N ALA A 209 48.74 -8.41 2.63
CA ALA A 209 48.38 -8.25 1.22
C ALA A 209 47.06 -8.97 0.90
N GLY A 210 46.18 -8.31 0.16
CA GLY A 210 44.84 -8.83 -0.15
C GLY A 210 43.81 -8.71 0.99
N HIS A 211 44.18 -8.20 2.16
CA HIS A 211 43.26 -8.05 3.29
C HIS A 211 43.22 -6.62 3.86
N LYS A 212 42.09 -5.93 3.66
CA LYS A 212 41.90 -4.54 4.12
C LYS A 212 41.84 -4.38 5.65
N ALA A 213 41.53 -5.47 6.37
CA ALA A 213 41.25 -5.46 7.81
C ALA A 213 42.22 -6.31 8.65
N ARG A 214 43.30 -6.85 8.08
CA ARG A 214 44.24 -7.73 8.78
C ARG A 214 45.64 -7.12 8.85
N CYS A 215 46.24 -7.20 10.03
CA CYS A 215 47.60 -6.81 10.28
C CYS A 215 48.40 -8.05 10.70
N LYS A 216 49.54 -8.28 10.06
CA LYS A 216 50.46 -9.38 10.37
C LYS A 216 51.73 -8.82 11.01
N ARG A 217 52.25 -9.51 12.03
CA ARG A 217 53.51 -9.15 12.67
C ARG A 217 54.67 -9.32 11.68
N LEU A 218 55.60 -8.38 11.65
CA LEU A 218 56.84 -8.55 10.88
C LEU A 218 57.65 -9.72 11.45
N GLN A 219 58.30 -10.52 10.60
CA GLN A 219 59.09 -11.67 11.07
C GLN A 219 60.30 -11.24 11.91
N SER A 220 60.87 -10.07 11.61
CA SER A 220 61.96 -9.42 12.36
C SER A 220 61.47 -8.52 13.51
N ALA A 221 60.17 -8.50 13.80
CA ALA A 221 59.58 -7.59 14.79
C ALA A 221 60.02 -7.81 16.23
N CYS A 222 60.38 -9.06 16.56
CA CYS A 222 60.68 -9.50 17.92
C CYS A 222 62.01 -10.22 17.93
N ASP A 223 62.91 -9.83 18.84
CA ASP A 223 64.08 -10.64 19.19
C ASP A 223 63.61 -11.90 19.94
N LEU A 224 64.35 -13.01 19.81
CA LEU A 224 64.13 -14.24 20.57
C LEU A 224 64.22 -14.01 22.09
N ARG A 225 64.89 -12.93 22.53
CA ARG A 225 64.98 -12.52 23.93
C ARG A 225 63.90 -11.53 24.38
N ASP A 226 63.13 -10.97 23.45
CA ASP A 226 62.01 -10.07 23.75
C ASP A 226 60.72 -10.88 23.97
N TYR A 227 60.63 -11.49 25.15
CA TYR A 227 59.48 -12.32 25.55
C TYR A 227 58.15 -11.54 25.53
N ASP A 228 58.16 -10.25 25.87
CA ASP A 228 56.98 -9.38 25.82
C ASP A 228 56.46 -9.19 24.40
N CYS A 229 57.36 -9.08 23.41
CA CYS A 229 56.98 -9.04 22.00
C CYS A 229 56.48 -10.41 21.50
N LEU A 230 57.11 -11.51 21.92
CA LEU A 230 56.73 -12.86 21.53
C LEU A 230 55.34 -13.27 22.06
N LEU A 231 54.93 -12.76 23.22
CA LEU A 231 53.59 -12.95 23.79
C LEU A 231 52.48 -12.23 23.01
N LYS A 232 52.81 -11.23 22.19
CA LYS A 232 51.83 -10.55 21.34
C LYS A 232 51.38 -11.45 20.17
N PRO A 233 50.13 -11.29 19.70
CA PRO A 233 49.56 -12.15 18.67
C PRO A 233 50.29 -12.02 17.33
N GLU A 234 50.37 -13.09 16.55
CA GLU A 234 50.98 -13.03 15.21
C GLU A 234 50.16 -12.20 14.23
N GLN A 235 48.86 -12.09 14.46
CA GLN A 235 47.93 -11.35 13.60
C GLN A 235 46.84 -10.64 14.40
N TYR A 236 46.50 -9.42 13.96
CA TYR A 236 45.30 -8.70 14.36
C TYR A 236 44.29 -8.67 13.21
N THR A 237 43.04 -9.05 13.47
CA THR A 237 41.93 -8.88 12.53
C THR A 237 40.94 -7.88 13.10
N TYR A 238 40.54 -6.89 12.29
CA TYR A 238 39.57 -5.88 12.66
C TYR A 238 38.22 -6.21 12.03
N GLN A 239 37.17 -6.24 12.83
CA GLN A 239 35.79 -6.40 12.35
C GLN A 239 34.92 -5.26 12.87
N TYR A 240 34.04 -4.79 11.99
CA TYR A 240 33.13 -3.68 12.25
C TYR A 240 31.71 -4.21 12.17
N MET A 241 30.88 -3.82 13.14
CA MET A 241 29.47 -4.25 13.21
C MET A 241 28.60 -3.06 13.58
N THR A 242 27.42 -2.99 12.98
CA THR A 242 26.37 -2.04 13.33
C THR A 242 25.22 -2.75 14.02
N PHE A 243 24.67 -2.13 15.07
CA PHE A 243 23.43 -2.58 15.71
C PHE A 243 22.36 -1.51 15.55
N VAL A 244 21.12 -1.95 15.37
CA VAL A 244 19.93 -1.09 15.39
C VAL A 244 19.38 -1.09 16.81
N SER A 245 19.04 0.08 17.32
CA SER A 245 18.33 0.22 18.57
C SER A 245 16.84 -0.03 18.43
N ASN A 246 16.45 -1.13 19.06
CA ASN A 246 15.17 -1.41 19.70
C ASN A 246 15.40 -2.72 20.44
N LEU A 247 16.53 -2.80 21.14
CA LEU A 247 16.92 -3.98 21.87
C LEU A 247 16.29 -3.85 23.24
N PRO A 248 15.13 -4.48 23.52
CA PRO A 248 14.59 -4.48 24.86
C PRO A 248 15.70 -5.04 25.76
N LEU A 249 16.04 -4.27 26.79
CA LEU A 249 16.93 -4.73 27.86
C LEU A 249 16.02 -5.25 28.97
N PRO A 250 15.53 -6.51 28.92
CA PRO A 250 14.86 -7.08 30.07
C PRO A 250 15.87 -7.18 31.21
N ASN A 251 15.44 -6.75 32.40
CA ASN A 251 16.12 -6.82 33.69
C ASN A 251 17.37 -7.72 33.70
N GLY A 252 18.54 -7.13 33.48
CA GLY A 252 19.81 -7.84 33.57
C GLY A 252 20.70 -7.60 32.38
N HIS A 253 20.56 -8.37 31.29
CA HIS A 253 21.59 -8.44 30.24
C HIS A 253 21.04 -8.93 28.90
N LEU A 254 21.71 -8.54 27.80
CA LEU A 254 21.38 -8.97 26.43
C LEU A 254 22.62 -9.63 25.76
N GLN A 255 22.46 -10.86 25.28
CA GLN A 255 23.50 -11.54 24.51
C GLN A 255 23.48 -11.09 23.05
N LEU A 256 24.44 -10.23 22.66
CA LEU A 256 24.50 -9.64 21.30
C LEU A 256 25.10 -10.58 20.23
N PHE A 257 26.05 -11.43 20.61
CA PHE A 257 26.68 -12.40 19.70
C PHE A 257 27.45 -13.47 20.48
N GLN A 258 27.79 -14.56 19.79
CA GLN A 258 28.66 -15.63 20.30
C GLN A 258 29.89 -15.74 19.39
N ILE A 259 31.09 -15.65 19.96
CA ILE A 259 32.34 -15.88 19.23
C ILE A 259 32.73 -17.35 19.39
N LYS A 260 32.78 -18.11 18.29
CA LYS A 260 33.37 -19.45 18.26
C LYS A 260 34.83 -19.36 17.84
N GLY A 261 35.70 -20.04 18.60
CA GLY A 261 37.12 -20.12 18.32
C GLY A 261 37.47 -21.17 17.25
N PRO A 262 38.69 -21.14 16.70
CA PRO A 262 39.17 -22.18 15.80
C PRO A 262 39.33 -23.54 16.53
N GLN A 263 39.10 -24.65 15.83
CA GLN A 263 39.07 -26.01 16.41
C GLN A 263 40.45 -26.68 16.57
N TRP A 264 41.53 -26.08 16.06
CA TRP A 264 42.88 -26.68 16.07
C TRP A 264 43.60 -26.48 17.41
N ILE A 265 44.42 -27.46 17.77
CA ILE A 265 45.22 -27.50 19.00
C ILE A 265 46.22 -26.32 19.01
N ALA A 266 46.22 -25.55 20.10
CA ALA A 266 47.12 -24.43 20.44
C ALA A 266 46.82 -23.01 19.89
N ALA A 267 45.68 -22.76 19.26
CA ALA A 267 45.28 -21.39 18.87
C ALA A 267 44.54 -20.66 20.01
N LYS A 268 45.16 -19.60 20.57
CA LYS A 268 44.51 -18.70 21.54
C LYS A 268 43.86 -17.54 20.80
N ALA A 269 42.55 -17.37 20.94
CA ALA A 269 41.78 -16.27 20.35
C ALA A 269 41.45 -15.23 21.43
N GLU A 270 42.12 -14.10 21.40
CA GLU A 270 41.80 -12.96 22.28
C GLU A 270 40.93 -11.96 21.53
N PHE A 271 40.00 -11.31 22.23
CA PHE A 271 39.20 -10.26 21.63
C PHE A 271 39.07 -9.03 22.49
N GLU A 272 38.86 -7.91 21.83
CA GLU A 272 38.66 -6.60 22.43
C GLU A 272 37.51 -5.94 21.68
N MET A 273 36.52 -5.42 22.42
CA MET A 273 35.40 -4.67 21.87
C MET A 273 35.57 -3.20 22.21
N LYS A 274 35.44 -2.34 21.20
CA LYS A 274 35.46 -0.88 21.40
C LYS A 274 34.26 -0.23 20.73
N LEU A 275 33.51 0.58 21.50
CA LEU A 275 32.51 1.48 20.93
C LEU A 275 33.21 2.61 20.18
N LEU A 276 32.87 2.80 18.91
CA LEU A 276 33.45 3.88 18.11
C LEU A 276 32.52 5.07 17.97
N GLU A 277 31.22 4.84 17.84
CA GLU A 277 30.23 5.91 17.73
C GLU A 277 28.86 5.40 18.20
N ALA A 278 28.09 6.28 18.83
CA ALA A 278 26.71 6.05 19.22
C ALA A 278 25.85 7.29 18.91
N GLN A 279 24.80 7.10 18.12
CA GLN A 279 23.89 8.18 17.72
C GLN A 279 22.54 8.11 18.48
N CYS A 280 22.47 8.94 19.51
CA CYS A 280 21.32 9.24 20.40
C CYS A 280 20.17 10.05 19.76
N PRO A 281 18.87 9.70 19.72
CA PRO A 281 17.82 10.72 19.64
C PRO A 281 17.86 11.59 20.88
N GLN A 282 17.28 12.78 20.77
CA GLN A 282 17.21 13.71 21.91
C GLN A 282 16.47 13.06 23.08
N GLY A 283 17.07 13.15 24.27
CA GLY A 283 16.53 12.60 25.52
C GLY A 283 16.94 11.17 25.86
N VAL A 284 17.61 10.44 24.94
CA VAL A 284 18.11 9.08 25.24
C VAL A 284 19.58 9.15 25.67
N GLU A 285 19.88 8.61 26.84
CA GLU A 285 21.24 8.53 27.36
C GLU A 285 22.10 7.65 26.43
N LYS A 286 23.26 8.19 26.03
CA LYS A 286 24.15 7.48 25.12
C LYS A 286 24.80 6.31 25.85
N VAL A 287 24.81 5.18 25.16
CA VAL A 287 25.62 4.03 25.50
C VAL A 287 27.08 4.45 25.70
N ASN A 288 27.66 4.18 26.87
CA ASN A 288 29.04 4.51 27.20
C ASN A 288 29.95 3.27 27.16
N GLU A 289 31.24 3.43 27.41
CA GLU A 289 32.22 2.32 27.40
C GLU A 289 31.87 1.20 28.40
N HIS A 290 31.03 1.49 29.40
CA HIS A 290 30.58 0.54 30.41
C HIS A 290 29.40 -0.33 29.97
N PHE A 291 28.75 -0.04 28.85
CA PHE A 291 27.67 -0.90 28.33
C PHE A 291 28.14 -2.30 27.94
N PHE A 292 29.39 -2.42 27.52
CA PHE A 292 30.01 -3.72 27.19
C PHE A 292 30.68 -4.36 28.42
N GLN A 293 30.30 -3.95 29.64
CA GLN A 293 30.84 -4.54 30.87
C GLN A 293 30.54 -6.04 30.95
N LYS A 294 31.58 -6.75 31.36
CA LYS A 294 31.70 -8.21 31.39
C LYS A 294 30.94 -8.76 32.60
N ILE A 295 30.08 -9.76 32.40
CA ILE A 295 29.33 -10.38 33.52
C ILE A 295 30.17 -11.40 34.30
N ASN A 296 31.38 -11.78 33.83
CA ASN A 296 32.21 -12.71 34.60
C ASN A 296 33.71 -12.40 34.54
N ASN A 297 34.31 -12.42 35.73
CA ASN A 297 35.62 -11.87 36.08
C ASN A 297 36.84 -12.69 35.66
N ASN A 298 36.74 -13.64 34.73
CA ASN A 298 37.89 -14.46 34.35
C ASN A 298 38.22 -14.40 32.85
N PHE A 299 39.40 -13.83 32.60
CA PHE A 299 40.19 -13.75 31.36
C PHE A 299 39.77 -12.76 30.26
N ASN A 300 40.62 -11.77 29.97
CA ASN A 300 40.69 -11.07 28.67
C ASN A 300 41.33 -11.93 27.56
N SER A 301 41.41 -13.23 27.78
CA SER A 301 42.02 -14.18 26.89
C SER A 301 41.40 -15.56 27.01
N MET A 302 40.66 -16.01 26.01
CA MET A 302 40.16 -17.38 26.01
C MET A 302 41.30 -18.29 25.53
N GLN A 303 41.84 -19.10 26.44
CA GLN A 303 42.64 -20.27 26.06
C GLN A 303 41.63 -21.36 25.74
N LEU A 304 41.47 -21.65 24.46
CA LEU A 304 40.55 -22.66 23.98
C LEU A 304 41.18 -24.03 24.25
N PHE A 305 40.65 -24.76 25.22
CA PHE A 305 40.96 -26.18 25.38
C PHE A 305 40.10 -26.99 24.39
N PRO A 306 40.62 -28.10 23.82
CA PRO A 306 39.83 -28.96 22.95
C PRO A 306 38.57 -29.43 23.70
N GLY A 307 37.45 -29.48 22.99
CA GLY A 307 36.19 -29.97 23.55
C GLY A 307 36.37 -31.38 24.09
N GLU A 308 35.85 -31.62 25.28
CA GLU A 308 35.74 -32.95 25.86
C GLU A 308 34.92 -33.84 24.92
N THR A 309 35.60 -34.80 24.28
CA THR A 309 34.96 -36.00 23.76
C THR A 309 34.60 -36.88 24.95
N TYR A 310 33.30 -37.05 25.22
CA TYR A 310 32.80 -38.08 26.14
C TYR A 310 33.16 -39.50 25.62
N PRO A 311 33.29 -40.49 26.52
CA PRO A 311 34.15 -41.64 26.30
C PRO A 311 33.50 -42.69 25.40
N GLY A 312 34.28 -43.20 24.45
CA GLY A 312 33.94 -44.36 23.64
C GLY A 312 35.16 -45.24 23.47
N SER A 313 35.28 -46.24 24.35
CA SER A 313 35.86 -47.58 24.13
C SER A 313 37.15 -47.75 23.31
N ALA A 314 38.11 -48.39 24.01
CA ALA A 314 39.10 -49.37 23.55
C ALA A 314 40.49 -48.89 23.12
N GLY A 315 41.51 -49.53 23.72
CA GLY A 315 42.82 -49.74 23.10
C GLY A 315 44.01 -49.32 23.95
N ASN A 316 44.63 -50.28 24.64
CA ASN A 316 45.97 -50.18 25.22
C ASN A 316 47.02 -49.70 24.21
N GLN A 317 47.90 -48.79 24.60
CA GLN A 317 49.37 -48.83 24.39
C GLN A 317 50.02 -47.46 24.67
N ALA A 318 50.99 -47.43 25.59
CA ALA A 318 52.18 -46.58 25.45
C ALA A 318 53.23 -47.41 24.67
N PRO A 319 54.33 -46.87 24.07
CA PRO A 319 54.97 -45.54 24.28
C PRO A 319 55.43 -44.84 22.97
N ASN A 320 55.92 -43.59 23.01
CA ASN A 320 57.36 -43.24 22.87
C ASN A 320 57.61 -41.73 22.76
N ARG A 321 58.84 -41.35 23.14
CA ARG A 321 59.40 -39.99 23.17
C ARG A 321 59.83 -39.49 21.78
N ASP A 322 60.01 -38.17 21.74
CA ASP A 322 60.68 -37.33 20.74
C ASP A 322 59.86 -36.94 19.49
N GLU A 323 59.23 -35.75 19.54
CA GLU A 323 59.24 -34.79 18.43
C GLU A 323 58.70 -33.39 18.86
N ALA A 324 59.55 -32.38 18.69
CA ALA A 324 59.37 -30.92 18.69
C ALA A 324 58.15 -30.27 19.40
N LEU A 325 58.44 -29.36 20.35
CA LEU A 325 57.50 -28.36 20.90
C LEU A 325 56.70 -27.65 19.78
N PRO A 326 55.36 -27.66 19.80
CA PRO A 326 54.56 -26.96 18.80
C PRO A 326 54.66 -25.44 18.99
N ARG A 327 55.06 -24.72 17.94
CA ARG A 327 55.00 -23.26 17.88
C ARG A 327 53.54 -22.81 18.12
N LYS A 328 53.27 -22.20 19.28
CA LYS A 328 51.96 -21.64 19.63
C LYS A 328 51.63 -20.46 18.69
N ARG A 329 50.62 -20.60 17.84
CA ARG A 329 50.10 -19.50 17.01
C ARG A 329 49.04 -18.72 17.79
N HIS A 330 49.36 -17.48 18.16
CA HIS A 330 48.45 -16.60 18.87
C HIS A 330 47.70 -15.68 17.88
N HIS A 331 46.36 -15.73 17.86
CA HIS A 331 45.53 -14.89 17.00
C HIS A 331 44.67 -13.95 17.84
N ARG A 332 44.67 -12.64 17.57
CA ARG A 332 43.82 -11.68 18.32
C ARG A 332 42.86 -10.99 17.36
N ARG A 333 41.56 -11.06 17.64
CA ARG A 333 40.50 -10.42 16.85
C ARG A 333 39.99 -9.20 17.59
N ARG A 334 40.13 -8.01 17.03
CA ARG A 334 39.59 -6.76 17.60
C ARG A 334 38.27 -6.44 16.92
N TYR A 335 37.20 -6.38 17.70
CA TYR A 335 35.87 -6.02 17.24
C TYR A 335 35.62 -4.56 17.60
N ARG A 336 35.05 -3.78 16.69
CA ARG A 336 34.69 -2.39 16.94
C ARG A 336 33.21 -2.19 16.61
N LEU A 337 32.45 -1.72 17.59
CA LEU A 337 31.00 -1.59 17.52
C LEU A 337 30.58 -0.17 17.16
N TYR A 338 29.55 -0.10 16.34
CA TYR A 338 28.82 1.11 15.98
C TYR A 338 27.36 0.97 16.38
N CYS A 339 26.86 1.91 17.16
CA CYS A 339 25.44 2.00 17.49
C CYS A 339 24.78 3.04 16.56
N HIS A 340 23.97 2.56 15.62
CA HIS A 340 23.21 3.43 14.73
C HIS A 340 21.75 3.50 15.20
N ARG A 341 21.40 4.69 15.69
CA ARG A 341 20.21 5.06 16.48
C ARG A 341 20.24 4.44 17.88
N CYS A 342 19.90 5.23 18.90
CA CYS A 342 19.10 4.73 20.02
C CYS A 342 17.62 4.97 19.67
N ILE A 343 16.74 4.08 20.09
CA ILE A 343 15.40 4.16 20.66
C ILE A 343 15.27 2.77 21.30
#